data_AF-G6C3F5-F1
#
_entry.id   AF-G6C3F5-F1
#
_cell.length_a   1.000
_cell.length_b   1.000
_cell.length_c   1.000
_cell.angle_alpha   90.00
_cell.angle_beta   90.00
_cell.angle_gamma   90.00
#
_symmetry.space_group_name_H-M   'P 1'
#
loop_
_entity.id
_entity.type
_entity.pdbx_description
1 polymer ?
#
loop_
_entity_poly.entity_id
_entity_poly.type
_entity_poly.pdbx_seq_one_letter_code
_entity_poly.pdbx_strand_id
1 'polypeptide(L)'
;MDTKYFEYMKELGLQVGFTLKELRKKWLELSKKYHPDKYQTKDEKIIKFVEKKIMKINEAYEYLKKNFEENKDNTMEYDYKKYTNDFSDGKFWSKMKEVAKKIGLKATSYALILYYVLQKKEVLLADKMLITGCLGYFILPLDLVPDIIPAMGYSDDVVGMLFAIKRCMNYVDDEIKENVSNRLVSWFDIDRDYIDNLLKDI
;
A
#
# COMPACT_ATOMS: atom_id res chain seq x y z
N MET A 1 11.29 -8.07 0.49
CA MET A 1 10.59 -8.99 1.41
C MET A 1 11.15 -10.38 1.21
N ASP A 2 11.51 -11.06 2.29
CA ASP A 2 12.07 -12.42 2.26
C ASP A 2 10.94 -13.46 2.12
N THR A 3 11.23 -14.62 1.51
CA THR A 3 10.38 -15.80 1.37
C THR A 3 9.71 -16.19 2.70
N LYS A 4 10.44 -16.04 3.82
CA LYS A 4 9.95 -16.31 5.18
C LYS A 4 8.73 -15.46 5.58
N TYR A 5 8.62 -14.25 5.04
CA TYR A 5 7.49 -13.36 5.30
C TYR A 5 6.18 -13.91 4.70
N PHE A 6 6.21 -14.33 3.43
CA PHE A 6 5.03 -14.88 2.75
C PHE A 6 4.60 -16.23 3.33
N GLU A 7 5.54 -17.06 3.76
CA GLU A 7 5.25 -18.33 4.44
C GLU A 7 4.48 -18.11 5.75
N TYR A 8 4.90 -17.16 6.57
CA TYR A 8 4.22 -16.83 7.83
C TYR A 8 2.89 -16.12 7.64
N MET A 9 2.74 -15.32 6.59
CA MET A 9 1.44 -14.81 6.19
C MET A 9 0.47 -15.94 5.85
N LYS A 10 0.93 -16.92 5.06
CA LYS A 10 0.12 -18.08 4.69
C LYS A 10 -0.24 -18.92 5.91
N GLU A 11 0.70 -19.12 6.84
CA GLU A 11 0.48 -19.86 8.08
C GLU A 11 -0.60 -19.21 8.97
N LEU A 12 -0.63 -17.87 9.03
CA LEU A 12 -1.66 -17.12 9.77
C LEU A 12 -2.93 -16.82 8.95
N GLY A 13 -2.97 -17.20 7.68
CA GLY A 13 -4.08 -16.92 6.76
C GLY A 13 -4.28 -15.42 6.49
N LEU A 14 -3.19 -14.67 6.45
CA LEU A 14 -3.17 -13.24 6.19
C LEU A 14 -3.02 -12.95 4.70
N GLN A 15 -3.72 -11.93 4.23
CA GLN A 15 -3.57 -11.41 2.87
C GLN A 15 -2.45 -10.37 2.81
N VAL A 16 -1.86 -10.18 1.63
CA VAL A 16 -0.86 -9.13 1.38
C VAL A 16 -1.46 -7.77 1.75
N GLY A 17 -0.82 -7.05 2.67
CA GLY A 17 -1.34 -5.76 3.19
C GLY A 17 -2.20 -5.80 4.43
N PHE A 18 -2.17 -6.90 5.17
CA PHE A 18 -2.81 -6.94 6.49
C PHE A 18 -2.28 -5.83 7.41
N THR A 19 -3.13 -5.35 8.30
CA THR A 19 -2.79 -4.37 9.34
C THR A 19 -2.29 -5.07 10.62
N LEU A 20 -1.59 -4.35 11.50
CA LEU A 20 -1.22 -4.88 12.84
C LEU A 20 -2.45 -5.36 13.64
N LYS A 21 -3.59 -4.70 13.46
CA LYS A 21 -4.86 -5.08 14.09
C LYS A 21 -5.32 -6.44 13.58
N GLU A 22 -5.21 -6.70 12.28
CA GLU A 22 -5.56 -7.98 11.67
C GLU A 22 -4.57 -9.08 12.03
N LEU A 23 -3.27 -8.79 12.07
CA LEU A 23 -2.24 -9.71 12.57
C LEU A 23 -2.57 -10.16 14.00
N ARG A 24 -2.83 -9.21 14.91
CA ARG A 24 -3.18 -9.51 16.31
C ARG A 24 -4.49 -10.29 16.41
N LYS A 25 -5.50 -9.94 15.61
CA LYS A 25 -6.78 -10.65 15.57
C LYS A 25 -6.59 -12.11 15.14
N LYS A 26 -5.83 -12.35 14.07
CA LYS A 26 -5.57 -13.71 13.58
C LYS A 26 -4.74 -14.54 14.54
N TRP A 27 -3.72 -13.94 15.16
CA TRP A 27 -2.98 -14.60 16.23
C TRP A 27 -3.88 -14.98 17.40
N LEU A 28 -4.75 -14.08 17.88
CA LEU A 28 -5.72 -14.39 18.95
C LEU A 28 -6.69 -15.52 18.57
N GLU A 29 -7.22 -15.52 17.34
CA GLU A 29 -8.10 -16.56 16.83
C GLU A 29 -7.40 -17.93 16.83
N LEU A 30 -6.17 -17.98 16.30
CA LEU A 30 -5.39 -19.21 16.18
C LEU A 30 -4.88 -19.72 17.54
N SER A 31 -4.42 -18.83 18.42
CA SER A 31 -3.97 -19.19 19.78
C SER A 31 -5.11 -19.74 20.63
N LYS A 32 -6.32 -19.20 20.51
CA LYS A 32 -7.52 -19.76 21.15
C LYS A 32 -7.91 -21.13 20.58
N LYS A 33 -7.68 -21.33 19.27
CA LYS A 33 -8.00 -22.59 18.58
C LYS A 33 -7.04 -23.71 18.97
N TYR A 34 -5.74 -23.42 19.09
CA TYR A 34 -4.68 -24.39 19.35
C TYR A 34 -4.13 -24.32 20.78
N HIS A 35 -4.90 -23.84 21.75
CA HIS A 35 -4.46 -23.73 23.14
C HIS A 35 -4.15 -25.12 23.75
N PRO A 36 -2.96 -25.35 24.33
CA PRO A 36 -2.54 -26.68 24.83
C PRO A 36 -3.55 -27.31 25.80
N ASP A 37 -4.12 -26.52 26.71
CA ASP A 37 -5.10 -26.99 27.71
C ASP A 37 -6.33 -27.69 27.12
N LYS A 38 -6.72 -27.37 25.88
CA LYS A 38 -7.85 -28.01 25.21
C LYS A 38 -7.56 -29.43 24.74
N TYR A 39 -6.28 -29.84 24.76
CA TYR A 39 -5.81 -31.08 24.16
C TYR A 39 -5.00 -31.95 25.14
N GLN A 40 -4.84 -31.53 26.41
CA GLN A 40 -4.05 -32.25 27.42
C GLN A 40 -4.52 -33.69 27.71
N THR A 41 -5.78 -34.01 27.40
CA THR A 41 -6.37 -35.35 27.57
C THR A 41 -6.43 -36.16 26.28
N LYS A 42 -5.81 -35.67 25.20
CA LYS A 42 -5.78 -36.33 23.88
C LYS A 42 -4.52 -37.16 23.70
N ASP A 43 -4.47 -37.90 22.59
CA ASP A 43 -3.33 -38.71 22.19
C ASP A 43 -2.04 -37.87 22.11
N GLU A 44 -0.91 -38.47 22.51
CA GLU A 44 0.40 -37.81 22.54
C GLU A 44 0.80 -37.20 21.18
N LYS A 45 0.40 -37.83 20.07
CA LYS A 45 0.65 -37.29 18.72
C LYS A 45 -0.14 -36.01 18.46
N ILE A 46 -1.37 -35.92 18.97
CA ILE A 46 -2.22 -34.74 18.83
C ILE A 46 -1.65 -33.60 19.68
N ILE A 47 -1.19 -33.90 20.90
CA ILE A 47 -0.54 -32.92 21.79
C ILE A 47 0.70 -32.35 21.10
N LYS A 48 1.61 -33.21 20.62
CA LYS A 48 2.82 -32.78 19.90
C LYS A 48 2.52 -31.97 18.63
N PHE A 49 1.44 -32.30 17.92
CA PHE A 49 1.02 -31.54 16.74
C PHE A 49 0.52 -30.14 17.10
N VAL A 50 -0.30 -30.02 18.15
CA VAL A 50 -0.84 -28.75 18.63
C VAL A 50 0.29 -27.87 19.18
N GLU A 51 1.25 -28.44 19.91
CA GLU A 51 2.44 -27.75 20.40
C GLU A 51 3.31 -27.19 19.26
N LYS A 52 3.57 -28.00 18.23
CA LYS A 52 4.28 -27.52 17.04
C LYS A 52 3.53 -26.41 16.33
N LYS A 53 2.19 -26.49 16.31
CA LYS A 53 1.35 -25.49 15.65
C LYS A 53 1.34 -24.17 16.41
N ILE A 54 1.19 -24.20 17.73
CA ILE A 54 1.22 -22.97 18.55
C ILE A 54 2.61 -22.31 18.49
N MET A 55 3.68 -23.11 18.45
CA MET A 55 5.05 -22.62 18.28
C MET A 55 5.20 -21.87 16.95
N LYS A 56 4.74 -22.47 15.83
CA LYS A 56 4.76 -21.81 14.52
C LYS A 56 3.90 -20.54 14.45
N ILE A 57 2.72 -20.55 15.08
CA ILE A 57 1.83 -19.37 15.14
C ILE A 57 2.51 -18.22 15.89
N ASN A 58 3.16 -18.51 17.01
CA ASN A 58 3.88 -17.51 17.80
C ASN A 58 5.12 -17.01 17.05
N GLU A 59 5.90 -17.90 16.43
CA GLU A 59 7.06 -17.53 15.61
C GLU A 59 6.64 -16.63 14.43
N ALA A 60 5.57 -17.00 13.72
CA ALA A 60 5.02 -16.20 12.63
C ALA A 60 4.53 -14.82 13.11
N TYR A 61 3.83 -14.77 14.25
CA TYR A 61 3.37 -13.52 14.83
C TYR A 61 4.53 -12.61 15.25
N GLU A 62 5.50 -13.13 16.00
CA GLU A 62 6.66 -12.35 16.45
C GLU A 62 7.52 -11.90 15.28
N TYR A 63 7.75 -12.75 14.27
CA TYR A 63 8.48 -12.36 13.07
C TYR A 63 7.76 -11.25 12.29
N LEU A 64 6.46 -11.41 12.03
CA LEU A 64 5.68 -10.41 11.30
C LEU A 64 5.56 -9.12 12.10
N LYS A 65 5.29 -9.19 13.40
CA LYS A 65 5.24 -8.03 14.30
C LYS A 65 6.57 -7.32 14.36
N LYS A 66 7.69 -8.04 14.51
CA LYS A 66 9.04 -7.50 14.48
C LYS A 66 9.33 -6.84 13.13
N ASN A 67 8.93 -7.42 12.00
CA ASN A 67 9.06 -6.77 10.70
C ASN A 67 8.19 -5.49 10.60
N PHE A 68 7.01 -5.44 11.22
CA PHE A 68 6.19 -4.23 11.29
C PHE A 68 6.82 -3.16 12.19
N GLU A 69 7.40 -3.54 13.32
CA GLU A 69 8.01 -2.64 14.31
C GLU A 69 9.44 -2.21 13.92
N GLU A 70 10.22 -3.07 13.27
CA GLU A 70 11.51 -2.72 12.64
C GLU A 70 11.31 -1.78 11.45
N ASN A 71 10.17 -1.81 10.75
CA ASN A 71 9.81 -0.76 9.79
C ASN A 71 9.41 0.57 10.48
N LYS A 72 9.19 0.55 11.81
CA LYS A 72 8.91 1.73 12.64
C LYS A 72 10.19 2.29 13.29
N ASP A 73 11.12 1.42 13.70
CA ASP A 73 12.42 1.77 14.33
C ASP A 73 13.59 1.92 13.34
N ASN A 74 13.51 1.38 12.10
CA ASN A 74 14.37 1.78 10.97
C ASN A 74 13.96 3.15 10.40
N THR A 75 13.67 4.08 11.30
CA THR A 75 14.02 5.50 11.20
C THR A 75 15.53 5.76 11.16
N MET A 76 16.38 4.75 10.94
CA MET A 76 17.59 4.99 10.16
C MET A 76 17.16 5.27 8.73
N GLU A 77 16.95 6.56 8.45
CA GLU A 77 17.47 7.30 7.30
C GLU A 77 18.00 6.47 6.11
N TYR A 78 17.22 5.48 5.64
CA TYR A 78 17.31 5.12 4.23
C TYR A 78 16.69 6.32 3.54
N ASP A 79 17.55 7.01 2.80
CA ASP A 79 17.35 8.31 2.19
C ASP A 79 16.14 8.32 1.24
N TYR A 80 14.94 8.24 1.82
CA TYR A 80 13.69 8.50 1.14
C TYR A 80 13.60 9.99 0.82
N LYS A 81 14.40 10.83 1.48
CA LYS A 81 14.68 12.22 1.08
C LYS A 81 15.32 12.30 -0.30
N LYS A 82 16.15 11.34 -0.71
CA LYS A 82 16.74 11.28 -2.05
C LYS A 82 15.76 10.84 -3.13
N TYR A 83 14.73 10.06 -2.79
CA TYR A 83 13.60 9.79 -3.69
C TYR A 83 12.51 10.87 -3.63
N THR A 84 12.27 11.50 -2.48
CA THR A 84 11.32 12.62 -2.38
C THR A 84 11.91 13.94 -2.85
N ASN A 85 13.24 14.09 -2.91
CA ASN A 85 13.89 15.25 -3.52
C ASN A 85 13.63 15.26 -5.03
N ASP A 86 13.70 14.10 -5.70
CA ASP A 86 13.33 13.96 -7.11
C ASP A 86 11.83 14.20 -7.38
N PHE A 87 10.99 14.12 -6.35
CA PHE A 87 9.55 14.44 -6.39
C PHE A 87 9.19 15.83 -5.80
N SER A 88 10.14 16.50 -5.13
CA SER A 88 10.11 17.92 -4.80
C SER A 88 10.64 18.77 -5.96
N ASP A 89 11.43 18.13 -6.84
CA ASP A 89 11.95 18.69 -8.06
C ASP A 89 10.80 19.15 -8.96
N GLY A 90 10.89 20.39 -9.43
CA GLY A 90 9.95 20.93 -10.42
C GLY A 90 9.80 20.02 -11.66
N LYS A 91 10.73 19.10 -11.91
CA LYS A 91 10.69 18.10 -12.99
C LYS A 91 9.58 17.07 -12.81
N PHE A 92 9.36 16.55 -11.60
CA PHE A 92 8.26 15.63 -11.33
C PHE A 92 6.92 16.31 -11.61
N TRP A 93 6.75 17.49 -11.03
CA TRP A 93 5.54 18.29 -11.18
C TRP A 93 5.32 18.75 -12.62
N SER A 94 6.38 19.08 -13.36
CA SER A 94 6.29 19.44 -14.78
C SER A 94 5.85 18.25 -15.63
N LYS A 95 6.46 17.08 -15.45
CA LYS A 95 6.05 15.85 -16.14
C LYS A 95 4.62 15.45 -15.79
N MET A 96 4.27 15.50 -14.49
CA MET A 96 2.92 15.23 -14.04
C MET A 96 1.90 16.17 -14.66
N LYS A 97 2.20 17.46 -14.78
CA LYS A 97 1.32 18.43 -15.43
C LYS A 97 1.16 18.18 -16.94
N GLU A 98 2.23 17.75 -17.62
CA GLU A 98 2.18 17.36 -19.03
C GLU A 98 1.35 16.09 -19.26
N VAL A 99 1.52 15.08 -18.41
CA VAL A 99 0.79 13.82 -18.47
C VAL A 99 -0.67 14.03 -18.03
N ALA A 100 -0.93 14.87 -17.03
CA ALA A 100 -2.26 15.21 -16.51
C ALA A 100 -3.23 15.65 -17.61
N LYS A 101 -2.76 16.51 -18.53
CA LYS A 101 -3.57 16.97 -19.66
C LYS A 101 -3.94 15.85 -20.64
N LYS A 102 -3.13 14.80 -20.74
CA LYS A 102 -3.33 13.66 -21.66
C LYS A 102 -4.24 12.59 -21.05
N ILE A 103 -4.04 12.27 -19.77
CA ILE A 103 -4.72 11.18 -19.04
C ILE A 103 -6.07 11.61 -18.44
N GLY A 104 -6.32 12.93 -18.37
CA GLY A 104 -7.58 13.49 -17.89
C GLY A 104 -7.66 13.64 -16.37
N LEU A 105 -8.71 14.32 -15.94
CA LEU A 105 -8.88 14.82 -14.57
C LEU A 105 -8.92 13.70 -13.52
N LYS A 106 -9.67 12.62 -13.77
CA LYS A 106 -9.86 11.50 -12.83
C LYS A 106 -8.58 10.70 -12.59
N ALA A 107 -7.85 10.36 -13.65
CA ALA A 107 -6.58 9.66 -13.50
C ALA A 107 -5.55 10.55 -12.78
N THR A 108 -5.58 11.86 -13.06
CA THR A 108 -4.73 12.83 -12.35
C THR A 108 -5.07 12.93 -10.87
N SER A 109 -6.36 12.94 -10.49
CA SER A 109 -6.76 12.94 -9.08
C SER A 109 -6.25 11.70 -8.35
N TYR A 110 -6.35 10.52 -8.98
CA TYR A 110 -5.83 9.28 -8.40
C TYR A 110 -4.31 9.32 -8.19
N ALA A 111 -3.57 9.84 -9.17
CA ALA A 111 -2.12 9.99 -9.08
C ALA A 111 -1.72 10.93 -7.94
N LEU A 112 -2.40 12.06 -7.80
CA LEU A 112 -2.13 13.04 -6.75
C LEU A 112 -2.45 12.49 -5.36
N ILE A 113 -3.57 11.77 -5.20
CA ILE A 113 -3.91 11.12 -3.92
C ILE A 113 -2.80 10.15 -3.53
N LEU A 114 -2.40 9.25 -4.44
CA LEU A 114 -1.33 8.29 -4.19
C LEU A 114 0.00 8.99 -3.86
N TYR A 115 0.32 10.07 -4.55
CA TYR A 115 1.51 10.87 -4.30
C TYR A 115 1.52 11.45 -2.88
N TYR A 116 0.43 12.09 -2.44
CA TYR A 116 0.37 12.66 -1.10
C TYR A 116 0.32 11.59 0.00
N VAL A 117 -0.35 10.47 -0.25
CA VAL A 117 -0.31 9.30 0.64
C VAL A 117 1.13 8.79 0.79
N LEU A 118 1.90 8.69 -0.31
CA LEU A 118 3.30 8.23 -0.27
C LEU A 118 4.18 9.05 0.69
N GLN A 119 3.88 10.34 0.85
CA GLN A 119 4.63 11.26 1.71
C GLN A 119 4.36 11.05 3.21
N LYS A 120 3.26 10.39 3.57
CA LYS A 120 2.93 10.12 4.97
C LYS A 120 3.89 9.12 5.59
N LYS A 121 4.39 9.45 6.79
CA LYS A 121 5.32 8.58 7.55
C LYS A 121 4.66 7.29 8.04
N GLU A 122 3.34 7.34 8.28
CA GLU A 122 2.51 6.24 8.79
C GLU A 122 2.18 5.14 7.76
N VAL A 123 2.48 5.37 6.48
CA VAL A 123 2.21 4.41 5.40
C VAL A 123 3.23 3.27 5.44
N LEU A 124 2.73 2.04 5.43
CA LEU A 124 3.55 0.83 5.45
C LEU A 124 4.45 0.77 4.22
N LEU A 125 5.68 0.24 4.36
CA LEU A 125 6.64 0.14 3.27
C LEU A 125 6.11 -0.62 2.06
N ALA A 126 5.33 -1.68 2.28
CA ALA A 126 4.70 -2.45 1.21
C ALA A 126 3.75 -1.58 0.36
N ASP A 127 3.01 -0.69 1.03
CA ASP A 127 2.07 0.22 0.39
C ASP A 127 2.82 1.34 -0.32
N LYS A 128 3.91 1.86 0.28
CA LYS A 128 4.82 2.80 -0.39
C LYS A 128 5.43 2.23 -1.66
N MET A 129 5.85 0.95 -1.63
CA MET A 129 6.39 0.26 -2.81
C MET A 129 5.31 0.10 -3.89
N LEU A 130 4.10 -0.31 -3.50
CA LEU A 130 2.97 -0.42 -4.44
C LEU A 130 2.65 0.93 -5.09
N ILE A 131 2.49 1.97 -4.28
CA ILE A 131 2.23 3.34 -4.73
C ILE A 131 3.35 3.81 -5.66
N THR A 132 4.61 3.60 -5.29
CA THR A 132 5.76 3.99 -6.10
C THR A 132 5.80 3.24 -7.42
N GLY A 133 5.44 1.94 -7.45
CA GLY A 133 5.29 1.17 -8.68
C GLY A 133 4.20 1.71 -9.59
N CYS A 134 3.01 1.99 -9.03
CA CYS A 134 1.88 2.57 -9.77
C CYS A 134 2.23 3.96 -10.34
N LEU A 135 2.78 4.86 -9.51
CA LEU A 135 3.18 6.20 -9.94
C LEU A 135 4.37 6.16 -10.90
N GLY A 136 5.33 5.27 -10.68
CA GLY A 136 6.47 5.08 -11.56
C GLY A 136 6.01 4.70 -12.96
N TYR A 137 5.20 3.65 -13.08
CA TYR A 137 4.63 3.23 -14.37
C TYR A 137 3.82 4.34 -15.04
N PHE A 138 3.07 5.10 -14.25
CA PHE A 138 2.21 6.19 -14.74
C PHE A 138 2.97 7.45 -15.22
N ILE A 139 4.16 7.72 -14.67
CA ILE A 139 4.89 8.99 -14.84
C ILE A 139 6.19 8.83 -15.64
N LEU A 140 6.67 7.59 -15.80
CA LEU A 140 7.79 7.29 -16.69
C LEU A 140 7.49 7.84 -18.10
N PRO A 141 8.51 8.38 -18.79
CA PRO A 141 8.33 8.84 -20.15
C PRO A 141 7.85 7.65 -20.99
N LEU A 142 6.72 7.84 -21.69
CA LEU A 142 6.14 6.89 -22.63
C LEU A 142 7.17 6.30 -23.63
N ASP A 143 8.31 6.97 -23.83
CA ASP A 143 9.43 6.54 -24.68
C ASP A 143 10.20 5.29 -24.19
N LEU A 144 9.92 4.73 -23.00
CA LEU A 144 10.56 3.49 -22.53
C LEU A 144 9.78 2.21 -22.85
N VAL A 145 8.65 2.32 -23.55
CA VAL A 145 7.90 1.19 -24.09
C VAL A 145 7.86 1.31 -25.61
N PRO A 146 8.90 0.85 -26.33
CA PRO A 146 8.80 0.68 -27.77
C PRO A 146 7.79 -0.45 -28.05
N ASP A 147 6.72 -0.11 -28.76
CA ASP A 147 5.84 -1.05 -29.50
C ASP A 147 5.21 -2.22 -28.71
N ILE A 148 4.69 -1.98 -27.50
CA ILE A 148 3.84 -2.98 -26.82
C ILE A 148 2.36 -2.58 -26.94
N ILE A 149 1.81 -2.95 -28.10
CA ILE A 149 0.41 -3.33 -28.36
C ILE A 149 -0.51 -2.22 -28.89
N PRO A 150 -0.67 -2.10 -30.22
CA PRO A 150 -1.61 -1.17 -30.87
C PRO A 150 -3.08 -1.67 -30.81
N ALA A 151 -3.47 -2.43 -29.79
CA ALA A 151 -4.76 -3.14 -29.73
C ALA A 151 -5.26 -3.54 -28.34
N MET A 152 -4.87 -2.87 -27.25
CA MET A 152 -5.36 -3.22 -25.90
C MET A 152 -5.66 -1.96 -25.08
N GLY A 153 -6.89 -1.89 -24.57
CA GLY A 153 -7.46 -0.69 -23.96
C GLY A 153 -6.78 -0.25 -22.67
N TYR A 154 -6.87 1.05 -22.40
CA TYR A 154 -6.33 1.81 -21.27
C TYR A 154 -6.87 1.43 -19.87
N SER A 155 -7.22 0.16 -19.62
CA SER A 155 -7.94 -0.29 -18.42
C SER A 155 -7.08 -0.76 -17.26
N ASP A 156 -5.83 -1.23 -17.46
CA ASP A 156 -5.06 -1.86 -16.36
C ASP A 156 -4.42 -0.87 -15.37
N ASP A 157 -3.98 0.31 -15.82
CA ASP A 157 -3.23 1.25 -14.98
C ASP A 157 -4.09 1.99 -13.95
N VAL A 158 -5.27 2.44 -14.39
CA VAL A 158 -6.24 3.10 -13.50
C VAL A 158 -6.80 2.10 -12.49
N VAL A 159 -6.98 0.83 -12.89
CA VAL A 159 -7.40 -0.24 -11.97
C VAL A 159 -6.33 -0.49 -10.90
N GLY A 160 -5.05 -0.51 -11.28
CA GLY A 160 -3.95 -0.60 -10.32
C GLY A 160 -3.90 0.57 -9.35
N MET A 161 -4.08 1.79 -9.84
CA MET A 161 -4.15 2.99 -9.00
C MET A 161 -5.36 2.99 -8.07
N LEU A 162 -6.54 2.62 -8.56
CA LEU A 162 -7.75 2.48 -7.75
C LEU A 162 -7.58 1.42 -6.67
N PHE A 163 -6.94 0.29 -6.99
CA PHE A 163 -6.61 -0.73 -6.01
C PHE A 163 -5.66 -0.19 -4.92
N ALA A 164 -4.60 0.52 -5.31
CA ALA A 164 -3.66 1.14 -4.38
C ALA A 164 -4.36 2.20 -3.50
N ILE A 165 -5.24 3.02 -4.07
CA ILE A 165 -6.06 4.01 -3.34
C ILE A 165 -6.94 3.30 -2.33
N LYS A 166 -7.74 2.31 -2.75
CA LYS A 166 -8.63 1.55 -1.87
C LYS A 166 -7.89 0.89 -0.72
N ARG A 167 -6.69 0.37 -1.00
CA ARG A 167 -5.81 -0.24 0.00
C ARG A 167 -5.27 0.78 1.01
N CYS A 168 -4.98 1.98 0.55
CA CYS A 168 -4.40 3.05 1.36
C CYS A 168 -5.45 4.06 1.86
N MET A 169 -6.75 3.76 1.73
CA MET A 169 -7.83 4.71 2.00
C MET A 169 -7.82 5.25 3.44
N ASN A 170 -7.37 4.43 4.39
CA ASN A 170 -7.23 4.84 5.80
C ASN A 170 -6.21 5.98 6.00
N TYR A 171 -5.34 6.22 5.03
CA TYR A 171 -4.36 7.31 5.05
C TYR A 171 -4.86 8.56 4.31
N VAL A 172 -5.95 8.49 3.54
CA VAL A 172 -6.52 9.61 2.79
C VAL A 172 -7.39 10.43 3.74
N ASP A 173 -6.88 11.58 4.18
CA ASP A 173 -7.58 12.52 5.05
C ASP A 173 -7.98 13.80 4.30
N ASP A 174 -8.65 14.70 5.01
CA ASP A 174 -9.11 15.98 4.46
C ASP A 174 -7.94 16.84 3.96
N GLU A 175 -6.77 16.76 4.61
CA GLU A 175 -5.56 17.46 4.17
C GLU A 175 -5.11 16.98 2.78
N ILE A 176 -5.10 15.67 2.53
CA ILE A 176 -4.79 15.12 1.21
C ILE A 176 -5.83 15.57 0.18
N LYS A 177 -7.11 15.49 0.49
CA LYS A 177 -8.18 15.92 -0.43
C LYS A 177 -8.05 17.39 -0.80
N GLU A 178 -7.77 18.24 0.19
CA GLU A 178 -7.53 19.67 0.00
C GLU A 178 -6.31 19.94 -0.89
N ASN A 179 -5.19 19.27 -0.64
CA ASN A 179 -3.97 19.39 -1.44
C ASN A 179 -4.21 18.96 -2.89
N VAL A 180 -4.99 17.91 -3.12
CA VAL A 180 -5.38 17.43 -4.45
C VAL A 180 -6.28 18.45 -5.14
N SER A 181 -7.32 18.95 -4.46
CA SER A 181 -8.24 19.96 -5.02
C SER A 181 -7.49 21.20 -5.49
N ASN A 182 -6.62 21.75 -4.64
CA ASN A 182 -5.83 22.94 -4.97
C ASN A 182 -4.94 22.73 -6.21
N ARG A 183 -4.37 21.53 -6.39
CA ARG A 183 -3.56 21.19 -7.57
C ARG A 183 -4.40 21.05 -8.83
N LEU A 184 -5.54 20.36 -8.75
CA LEU A 184 -6.41 20.14 -9.90
C LEU A 184 -7.01 21.44 -10.42
N VAL A 185 -7.48 22.31 -9.53
CA VAL A 185 -7.95 23.66 -9.88
C VAL A 185 -6.85 24.44 -10.61
N SER A 186 -5.62 24.43 -10.07
CA SER A 186 -4.48 25.12 -10.69
C SER A 186 -4.07 24.55 -12.06
N TRP A 187 -4.26 23.26 -12.30
CA TRP A 187 -3.76 22.61 -13.52
C TRP A 187 -4.76 22.53 -14.66
N PHE A 188 -6.04 22.39 -14.33
CA PHE A 188 -7.11 22.24 -15.30
C PHE A 188 -7.99 23.47 -15.45
N ASP A 189 -7.84 24.48 -14.58
CA ASP A 189 -8.67 25.69 -14.58
C ASP A 189 -10.17 25.35 -14.47
N ILE A 190 -10.48 24.44 -13.54
CA ILE A 190 -11.84 23.92 -13.30
C ILE A 190 -12.34 24.44 -11.95
N ASP A 191 -13.65 24.67 -11.87
CA ASP A 191 -14.33 25.08 -10.65
C ASP A 191 -14.08 24.12 -9.49
N ARG A 192 -13.80 24.68 -8.31
CA ARG A 192 -13.50 23.93 -7.09
C ARG A 192 -14.66 23.04 -6.66
N ASP A 193 -15.90 23.48 -6.80
CA ASP A 193 -17.08 22.71 -6.41
C ASP A 193 -17.21 21.43 -7.25
N TYR A 194 -16.80 21.47 -8.51
CA TYR A 194 -16.76 20.27 -9.36
C TYR A 194 -15.68 19.29 -8.91
N ILE A 195 -14.50 19.78 -8.54
CA ILE A 195 -13.41 18.95 -8.02
C ILE A 195 -13.78 18.33 -6.68
N ASP A 196 -14.33 19.12 -5.76
CA ASP A 196 -14.70 18.62 -4.43
C ASP A 196 -15.80 17.57 -4.53
N ASN A 197 -16.76 17.73 -5.45
CA ASN A 197 -17.74 16.67 -5.74
C ASN A 197 -17.10 15.42 -6.35
N LEU A 198 -16.10 15.57 -7.23
CA LEU A 198 -15.37 14.43 -7.77
C LEU A 198 -14.60 13.64 -6.70
N LEU A 199 -14.02 14.34 -5.71
CA LEU A 199 -13.25 13.73 -4.62
C LEU A 199 -14.13 13.18 -3.47
N LYS A 200 -15.42 13.52 -3.43
CA LYS A 200 -16.38 12.93 -2.46
C LYS A 200 -16.63 11.45 -2.73
N ASP A 201 -16.58 11.04 -3.99
CA ASP A 201 -16.83 9.65 -4.41
C ASP A 201 -15.58 8.74 -4.29
N ILE A 202 -14.45 9.30 -3.84
CA ILE A 202 -13.17 8.61 -3.61
C ILE A 202 -12.95 8.42 -2.11
#